data_AF-A0AAJ2WIH0-F1
#
_entry.id   AF-A0AAJ2WIH0-F1
#
_cell.length_a   1.000
_cell.length_b   1.000
_cell.length_c   1.000
_cell.angle_alpha   90.00
_cell.angle_beta   90.00
_cell.angle_gamma   90.00
#
_symmetry.space_group_name_H-M   'P 1'
#
loop_
_entity.id
_entity.type
_entity.pdbx_description
1 polymer ?
#
loop_
_entity_poly.entity_id
_entity_poly.type
_entity_poly.pdbx_seq_one_letter_code
_entity_poly.pdbx_strand_id
1 'polypeptide(L)'
;MNRRIITMIFTLSLTVLILYLNFDAPLIAEPLVADFYIEHFNTDTHAQNAVAAIYLNYRVFDSIFETLILLVSVSAVITLSWRRTDD
;
A
#
# COMPACT_ATOMS: atom_id res chain seq x y z
N MET A 1 12.82 -26.61 22.55
CA MET A 1 13.33 -25.77 21.45
C MET A 1 13.19 -24.31 21.84
N ASN A 2 14.25 -23.50 21.78
CA ASN A 2 14.21 -22.12 22.25
C ASN A 2 13.18 -21.31 21.45
N ARG A 3 12.42 -20.42 22.08
CA ARG A 3 11.38 -19.58 21.43
C ARG A 3 11.91 -18.88 20.17
N ARG A 4 13.18 -18.43 20.21
CA ARG A 4 13.88 -17.80 19.08
C ARG A 4 14.07 -18.73 17.86
N ILE A 5 14.32 -20.02 18.11
CA ILE A 5 14.49 -21.01 17.03
C ILE A 5 13.15 -21.30 16.38
N ILE A 6 12.08 -21.40 17.18
CA ILE A 6 10.72 -21.61 16.67
C ILE A 6 10.29 -20.41 15.81
N THR A 7 10.54 -19.18 16.26
CA THR A 7 10.21 -17.98 15.47
C THR A 7 10.99 -17.92 14.16
N MET A 8 12.29 -18.26 14.17
CA MET A 8 13.10 -18.27 12.93
C MET A 8 12.59 -19.31 11.93
N ILE A 9 12.30 -20.53 12.39
CA ILE A 9 11.75 -21.60 11.54
C ILE A 9 10.42 -21.17 10.93
N PHE A 10 9.54 -20.57 11.74
CA PHE A 10 8.25 -20.09 11.27
C PHE A 10 8.36 -18.96 10.23
N THR A 11 9.23 -17.97 10.47
CA THR A 11 9.46 -16.91 9.47
C THR A 11 10.07 -17.45 8.19
N LEU A 12 11.01 -18.39 8.30
CA LEU A 12 11.65 -19.00 7.14
C LEU A 12 10.65 -19.83 6.32
N SER A 13 9.82 -20.62 6.99
CA SER A 13 8.79 -21.41 6.32
C SER A 13 7.76 -20.53 5.63
N LEU A 14 7.39 -19.40 6.24
CA LEU A 14 6.46 -18.43 5.63
C LEU A 14 7.06 -17.78 4.37
N THR A 15 8.32 -17.37 4.43
CA THR A 15 9.01 -16.80 3.25
C THR A 15 9.11 -17.81 2.11
N VAL A 16 9.50 -19.06 2.41
CA VAL A 16 9.58 -20.13 1.40
C VAL A 16 8.20 -20.41 0.80
N LEU A 17 7.15 -20.44 1.62
CA LEU A 17 5.77 -20.61 1.15
C LEU A 17 5.36 -19.48 0.18
N ILE A 18 5.62 -18.22 0.53
CA ILE A 18 5.31 -17.07 -0.33
C ILE A 18 6.05 -17.17 -1.67
N LEU A 19 7.34 -17.51 -1.63
CA LEU A 19 8.15 -17.67 -2.85
C LEU A 19 7.63 -18.82 -3.72
N TYR A 20 7.25 -19.95 -3.11
CA TYR A 20 6.69 -21.08 -3.83
C TYR A 20 5.35 -20.72 -4.51
N LEU A 21 4.46 -20.04 -3.80
CA LEU A 21 3.17 -19.60 -4.34
C LEU A 21 3.30 -18.58 -5.48
N ASN A 22 4.36 -17.78 -5.48
CA ASN A 22 4.61 -16.75 -6.48
C ASN A 22 5.65 -17.17 -7.52
N PHE A 23 6.05 -18.45 -7.57
CA PHE A 23 7.13 -18.92 -8.44
C PHE A 23 6.84 -18.66 -9.92
N ASP A 24 5.61 -18.92 -10.36
CA ASP A 24 5.15 -18.69 -11.74
C ASP A 24 4.32 -17.40 -11.90
N ALA A 25 4.37 -16.50 -10.91
CA ALA A 25 3.63 -15.24 -11.01
C ALA A 25 4.19 -14.41 -12.18
N PRO A 26 3.31 -13.88 -13.06
CA PRO A 26 3.76 -13.08 -14.18
C PRO A 26 4.47 -11.81 -13.67
N LEU A 27 5.68 -11.54 -14.19
CA LEU A 27 6.46 -10.35 -13.81
C LEU A 27 5.77 -9.03 -14.21
N ILE A 28 4.89 -9.09 -15.22
CA ILE A 28 4.17 -7.94 -15.73
C ILE A 28 2.69 -8.26 -15.57
N ALA A 29 1.96 -7.38 -14.88
CA ALA A 29 0.51 -7.46 -14.79
C ALA A 29 -0.10 -7.41 -16.20
N GLU A 30 -1.27 -8.02 -16.37
CA GLU A 30 -1.96 -8.01 -17.66
C GLU A 30 -2.10 -6.57 -18.19
N PRO A 31 -1.53 -6.26 -19.36
CA PRO A 31 -1.27 -4.87 -19.75
C PRO A 31 -2.55 -4.11 -20.09
N LEU A 32 -3.68 -4.80 -20.28
CA LEU A 32 -4.95 -4.22 -20.71
C LEU A 32 -5.35 -2.95 -19.92
N VAL A 33 -5.28 -3.02 -18.59
CA VAL A 33 -5.69 -1.90 -17.72
C VAL A 33 -4.62 -0.81 -17.68
N ALA A 34 -3.33 -1.21 -17.72
CA ALA A 34 -2.22 -0.27 -17.72
C ALA A 34 -2.20 0.56 -19.03
N ASP A 35 -2.38 -0.12 -20.17
CA ASP A 35 -2.43 0.49 -21.49
C ASP A 35 -3.60 1.47 -21.59
N PHE A 36 -4.78 1.09 -21.07
CA PHE A 36 -5.93 1.99 -21.01
C PHE A 36 -5.60 3.30 -20.27
N TYR A 37 -5.00 3.21 -19.08
CA TYR A 37 -4.62 4.40 -18.33
C TYR A 37 -3.56 5.23 -19.05
N ILE A 38 -2.55 4.61 -19.66
CA ILE A 38 -1.48 5.31 -20.38
C ILE A 38 -2.01 6.06 -21.60
N GLU A 39 -2.97 5.47 -22.33
CA GLU A 39 -3.52 6.06 -23.53
C GLU A 39 -4.57 7.15 -23.24
N HIS A 40 -5.38 7.00 -22.18
CA HIS A 40 -6.55 7.86 -21.96
C HIS A 40 -6.40 8.90 -20.83
N PHE A 41 -5.39 8.80 -19.96
CA PHE A 41 -5.31 9.67 -18.76
C PHE A 41 -5.37 11.17 -19.09
N ASN A 42 -4.71 11.60 -20.16
CA ASN A 42 -4.67 13.01 -20.52
C ASN A 42 -6.03 13.50 -21.00
N THR A 43 -6.70 12.72 -21.86
CA THR A 43 -8.02 13.04 -22.42
C THR A 43 -9.11 13.02 -21.35
N ASP A 44 -9.10 12.03 -20.46
CA ASP A 44 -10.15 11.86 -19.46
C ASP A 44 -10.03 12.85 -18.31
N THR A 45 -8.79 13.13 -17.87
CA THR A 45 -8.54 13.85 -16.62
C THR A 45 -7.93 15.24 -16.82
N HIS A 46 -7.50 15.55 -18.05
CA HIS A 46 -6.76 16.76 -18.41
C HIS A 46 -5.44 16.93 -17.65
N ALA A 47 -4.99 15.90 -16.93
CA ALA A 47 -3.72 15.92 -16.21
C ALA A 47 -2.57 15.58 -17.15
N GLN A 48 -1.46 16.30 -17.01
CA GLN A 48 -0.23 16.04 -17.77
C GLN A 48 0.59 14.88 -17.21
N ASN A 49 0.29 14.44 -15.98
CA ASN A 49 0.99 13.35 -15.31
C ASN A 49 0.05 12.14 -15.12
N ALA A 50 0.39 11.03 -15.76
CA ALA A 50 -0.37 9.78 -15.68
C ALA A 50 -0.51 9.26 -14.24
N VAL A 51 0.54 9.37 -13.43
CA VAL A 51 0.52 8.92 -12.03
C VAL A 51 -0.46 9.76 -11.20
N ALA A 52 -0.45 11.09 -11.40
CA ALA A 52 -1.38 11.97 -10.71
C ALA A 52 -2.83 11.75 -11.15
N ALA A 53 -3.06 11.50 -12.45
CA ALA A 53 -4.36 11.13 -12.98
C ALA A 53 -4.90 9.85 -12.33
N ILE A 54 -4.04 8.85 -12.15
CA ILE A 54 -4.41 7.59 -11.50
C ILE A 54 -4.77 7.82 -10.04
N TYR A 55 -3.93 8.49 -9.24
CA TYR A 55 -4.20 8.68 -7.81
C TYR A 55 -5.37 9.61 -7.53
N LEU A 56 -5.49 10.72 -8.27
CA LEU A 56 -6.45 11.78 -7.97
C LEU A 56 -7.76 11.68 -8.74
N ASN A 57 -7.82 10.88 -9.81
CA ASN A 57 -9.03 10.72 -10.61
C ASN A 57 -9.48 9.24 -10.64
N TYR A 58 -8.75 8.35 -11.31
CA TYR A 58 -9.18 6.96 -11.48
C TYR A 58 -9.30 6.17 -10.16
N ARG A 59 -8.42 6.43 -9.19
CA ARG A 59 -8.34 5.74 -7.89
C ARG A 59 -8.41 6.68 -6.71
N VAL A 60 -9.25 7.72 -6.81
CA VAL A 60 -9.38 8.78 -5.79
C VAL A 60 -9.67 8.23 -4.38
N PHE A 61 -10.44 7.15 -4.27
CA PHE A 61 -10.76 6.55 -2.97
C PHE A 61 -9.54 5.99 -2.25
N ASP A 62 -8.58 5.39 -2.96
CA ASP A 62 -7.35 4.87 -2.35
C ASP A 62 -6.52 6.00 -1.73
N SER A 63 -6.38 7.13 -2.44
CA SER A 63 -5.65 8.31 -1.94
C SER A 63 -6.40 9.05 -0.83
N ILE A 64 -7.74 9.13 -0.88
CA ILE A 64 -8.54 9.68 0.22
C ILE A 64 -8.36 8.83 1.48
N PHE A 65 -8.39 7.50 1.36
CA PHE A 65 -8.18 6.64 2.53
C PHE A 65 -6.73 6.67 3.04
N GLU A 66 -5.74 6.78 2.18
CA GLU A 66 -4.34 6.99 2.59
C GLU A 66 -4.19 8.26 3.44
N THR A 67 -4.74 9.38 2.96
CA THR A 67 -4.68 10.65 3.69
C THR A 67 -5.53 10.63 4.97
N LEU A 68 -6.65 9.91 4.98
CA LEU A 68 -7.46 9.68 6.18
C LEU A 68 -6.69 8.88 7.24
N ILE A 69 -6.00 7.80 6.83
CA ILE A 69 -5.17 6.99 7.75
C ILE A 69 -4.06 7.86 8.34
N LEU A 70 -3.43 8.71 7.53
CA LEU A 70 -2.42 9.65 8.00
C LEU A 70 -3.00 10.64 9.01
N LEU A 71 -4.16 11.23 8.70
CA LEU A 71 -4.85 12.16 9.59
C LEU A 71 -5.21 11.51 10.93
N VAL A 72 -5.77 10.29 10.90
CA VAL A 72 -6.11 9.52 12.11
C VAL A 72 -4.85 9.20 12.90
N SER A 73 -3.77 8.79 12.24
CA SER A 73 -2.50 8.47 12.89
C SER A 73 -1.91 9.68 13.61
N VAL A 74 -1.85 10.84 12.94
CA VAL A 74 -1.35 12.09 13.55
C VAL A 74 -2.27 12.53 14.70
N SER A 75 -3.58 12.47 14.52
CA SER A 75 -4.56 12.82 15.57
C SER A 75 -4.42 11.91 16.81
N ALA A 76 -4.21 10.61 16.60
CA ALA A 76 -3.98 9.65 17.66
C ALA A 76 -2.67 9.94 18.41
N VAL A 77 -1.57 10.24 17.71
CA VAL A 77 -0.28 10.58 18.32
C VAL A 77 -0.40 11.85 19.16
N ILE A 78 -1.04 12.90 18.66
CA ILE A 78 -1.25 14.15 19.41
C ILE A 78 -2.07 13.88 20.67
N THR A 79 -3.20 13.17 20.53
CA THR A 79 -4.11 12.89 21.65
C THR A 79 -3.44 12.02 22.72
N LEU A 80 -2.66 11.01 22.31
CA LEU A 80 -1.97 10.12 23.23
C LEU A 80 -0.75 10.79 23.89
N SER A 81 -0.01 11.60 23.12
CA SER A 81 1.19 12.30 23.62
C SER A 81 0.84 13.47 24.53
N TRP A 82 -0.30 14.13 24.31
CA TRP A 82 -0.71 15.28 25.10
C TRP A 82 -1.46 14.90 26.38
N ARG A 83 -1.53 13.60 26.72
CA ARG A 83 -2.00 13.15 28.02
C ARG A 83 -1.00 13.62 29.08
N ARG A 84 -1.25 14.82 29.61
CA ARG A 84 -0.49 15.46 30.68
C ARG A 84 -0.49 14.50 31.87
N THR A 85 0.70 14.04 32.26
CA THR A 85 0.92 13.34 33.52
C THR A 85 0.76 14.39 34.63
N ASP A 86 -0.48 14.68 34.99
CA ASP A 86 -0.78 15.33 36.26
C ASP A 86 -0.93 14.18 37.27
N ASP A 87 0.11 14.05 38.11
CA ASP A 87 0.23 13.28 39.38
C ASP A 87 -0.73 12.10 39.64
#